data_AF-A0A7G8WKB8-F1
#
_entry.id   AF-A0A7G8WKB8-F1
#
_cell.length_a   1.000
_cell.length_b   1.000
_cell.length_c   1.000
_cell.angle_alpha   90.00
_cell.angle_beta   90.00
_cell.angle_gamma   90.00
#
_symmetry.space_group_name_H-M   'P 1'
#
loop_
_entity.id
_entity.type
_entity.pdbx_description
1 polymer ?
#
loop_
_entity_poly.entity_id
_entity_poly.type
_entity_poly.pdbx_seq_one_letter_code
_entity_poly.pdbx_strand_id
1 'polypeptide(L)'
;MTSAPGPGPTIIPPPRQVAAAGLLVCAEAVAVVVLAVLIVVSGLGNSAALGQLLAQAAYYVVLAAAMVLCGLGLLKGRRWGRTPTIVVQIVVAAVGYYLAVPSGRVGWGIALIAVAAVTGGLLVTRPANEWISRFPSLFGPEPDR
;
A
#
# COMPACT_ATOMS: atom_id res chain seq x y z
N MET A 1 24.35 -16.82 -32.35
CA MET A 1 22.96 -16.44 -32.06
C MET A 1 22.96 -15.64 -30.76
N THR A 2 23.19 -14.33 -30.84
CA THR A 2 23.09 -13.42 -29.70
C THR A 2 21.63 -12.99 -29.59
N SER A 3 20.97 -13.34 -28.49
CA SER A 3 19.62 -12.82 -28.19
C SER A 3 19.68 -11.30 -28.18
N ALA A 4 18.73 -10.65 -28.87
CA ALA A 4 18.54 -9.21 -28.72
C ALA A 4 18.34 -8.89 -27.22
N PRO A 5 18.88 -7.77 -26.70
CA PRO A 5 18.61 -7.35 -25.33
C PRO A 5 17.08 -7.32 -25.15
N GLY A 6 16.57 -8.12 -24.21
CA GLY A 6 15.14 -8.14 -23.93
C GLY A 6 14.63 -6.73 -23.63
N PRO A 7 13.38 -6.39 -23.98
CA PRO A 7 12.85 -5.05 -23.73
C PRO A 7 13.02 -4.73 -22.24
N GLY A 8 13.71 -3.63 -21.96
CA GLY A 8 13.93 -3.17 -20.59
C GLY A 8 12.60 -2.89 -19.88
N PRO A 9 12.62 -2.75 -18.53
CA PRO A 9 11.41 -2.49 -17.76
C PRO A 9 10.59 -1.35 -18.36
N THR A 10 9.39 -1.63 -18.85
CA THR A 10 8.49 -0.63 -19.42
C THR A 10 7.92 0.21 -18.28
N ILE A 11 8.23 1.50 -18.28
CA ILE A 11 7.71 2.47 -17.31
C ILE A 11 6.78 3.41 -18.06
N ILE A 12 5.51 3.44 -17.66
CA ILE A 12 4.50 4.34 -18.23
C ILE A 12 4.09 5.31 -17.13
N PRO A 13 4.17 6.64 -17.36
CA PRO A 13 3.78 7.64 -16.37
C PRO A 13 2.40 7.33 -15.77
N PRO A 14 2.28 7.30 -14.43
CA PRO A 14 1.02 6.97 -13.79
C PRO A 14 0.00 8.11 -14.01
N PRO A 15 -1.29 7.78 -14.24
CA PRO A 15 -2.34 8.78 -14.23
C PRO A 15 -2.49 9.40 -12.83
N ARG A 16 -3.05 10.61 -12.75
CA ARG A 16 -3.15 11.38 -11.49
C ARG A 16 -3.79 10.60 -10.35
N GLN A 17 -4.76 9.75 -10.65
CA GLN A 17 -5.45 8.89 -9.68
C GLN A 17 -4.51 7.85 -9.05
N VAL A 18 -3.65 7.23 -9.86
CA VAL A 18 -2.66 6.24 -9.41
C VAL A 18 -1.55 6.92 -8.61
N ALA A 19 -1.11 8.11 -9.05
CA ALA A 19 -0.15 8.90 -8.29
C ALA A 19 -0.71 9.35 -6.92
N ALA A 20 -1.97 9.82 -6.89
CA ALA A 20 -2.65 10.19 -5.66
C ALA A 20 -2.80 8.99 -4.71
N ALA A 21 -3.19 7.82 -5.23
CA ALA A 21 -3.25 6.58 -4.44
C ALA A 21 -1.87 6.22 -3.87
N GLY A 22 -0.80 6.35 -4.67
CA GLY A 22 0.57 6.13 -4.20
C GLY A 22 0.98 7.07 -3.05
N LEU A 23 0.60 8.35 -3.12
CA LEU A 23 0.85 9.31 -2.05
C LEU A 23 0.05 8.99 -0.78
N LEU A 24 -1.21 8.61 -0.91
CA LEU A 24 -2.08 8.23 0.21
C LEU A 24 -1.51 7.02 0.96
N VAL A 25 -1.08 5.98 0.23
CA VAL A 25 -0.43 4.80 0.84
C VAL A 25 0.85 5.17 1.58
N CYS A 26 1.66 6.06 1.02
CA CYS A 26 2.87 6.54 1.70
C CYS A 26 2.50 7.31 2.99
N ALA A 27 1.43 8.11 2.98
CA ALA A 27 0.95 8.79 4.17
C ALA A 27 0.42 7.81 5.24
N GLU A 28 -0.30 6.77 4.83
CA GLU A 28 -0.72 5.67 5.72
C GLU A 28 0.49 4.97 6.34
N ALA A 29 1.55 4.72 5.55
CA ALA A 29 2.78 4.11 6.06
C ALA A 29 3.46 4.99 7.11
N VAL A 30 3.46 6.32 6.94
CA VAL A 30 3.95 7.25 7.96
C VAL A 30 3.13 7.13 9.24
N ALA A 31 1.80 7.02 9.14
CA ALA A 31 0.94 6.82 10.32
C ALA A 31 1.26 5.51 11.05
N VAL A 32 1.59 4.43 10.34
CA VAL A 32 2.06 3.16 10.93
C VAL A 32 3.38 3.35 11.68
N VAL A 33 4.33 4.11 11.14
CA VAL A 33 5.60 4.43 11.83
C VAL A 33 5.34 5.24 13.09
N VAL A 34 4.49 6.27 13.02
CA VAL A 34 4.11 7.07 14.19
C VAL A 34 3.48 6.19 15.27
N LEU A 35 2.57 5.29 14.89
CA LEU A 35 1.97 4.34 15.82
C LEU A 35 3.02 3.44 16.48
N ALA A 36 3.99 2.94 15.72
CA ALA A 36 5.08 2.13 16.26
C ALA A 36 5.88 2.89 17.33
N VAL A 37 6.23 4.15 17.06
CA VAL A 37 6.95 5.02 18.01
C VAL A 37 6.11 5.25 19.27
N LEU A 38 4.83 5.56 19.12
CA LEU A 38 3.92 5.78 20.26
C LEU A 38 3.81 4.54 21.15
N ILE A 39 3.73 3.35 20.57
CA ILE A 39 3.67 2.08 21.31
C ILE A 39 4.96 1.84 22.08
N VAL A 40 6.12 2.07 21.46
CA VAL A 40 7.42 1.91 22.14
C VAL A 40 7.55 2.88 23.31
N VAL A 41 7.26 4.17 23.10
CA VAL A 41 7.34 5.20 24.15
C VAL A 41 6.38 4.89 25.29
N SER A 42 5.15 4.49 24.97
CA SER A 42 4.14 4.12 25.99
C SER A 42 4.54 2.85 26.75
N GLY A 43 5.12 1.86 26.05
CA GLY A 43 5.55 0.60 26.63
C GLY A 43 6.72 0.75 27.60
N LEU A 44 7.66 1.65 27.31
CA LEU A 44 8.78 1.98 28.20
C LEU A 44 8.28 2.63 29.51
N GLY A 45 7.22 3.45 29.45
CA GLY A 45 6.60 4.04 30.63
C GLY A 45 5.84 3.04 31.52
N ASN A 46 5.40 1.91 30.96
CA ASN A 46 4.63 0.88 31.67
C ASN A 46 5.48 -0.36 32.04
N SER A 47 6.80 -0.26 32.00
CA SER A 47 7.73 -1.37 32.34
C SER A 47 7.49 -2.65 31.53
N ALA A 48 7.05 -2.54 30.28
CA ALA A 48 6.86 -3.70 29.41
C ALA A 48 8.21 -4.34 29.05
N ALA A 49 8.20 -5.65 28.81
CA ALA A 49 9.39 -6.40 28.45
C ALA A 49 10.02 -5.84 27.15
N LEU A 50 11.30 -5.45 27.22
CA LEU A 50 11.98 -4.78 26.12
C LEU A 50 11.98 -5.62 24.83
N GLY A 51 12.14 -6.94 24.95
CA GLY A 51 12.09 -7.85 23.81
C GLY A 51 10.74 -7.81 23.06
N GLN A 52 9.62 -7.71 23.78
CA GLN A 52 8.29 -7.63 23.18
C GLN A 52 8.07 -6.29 22.48
N LEU A 53 8.51 -5.19 23.09
CA LEU A 53 8.42 -3.85 22.48
C LEU A 53 9.26 -3.76 21.20
N LEU A 54 10.48 -4.29 21.21
CA LEU A 54 11.36 -4.29 20.04
C LEU A 54 10.79 -5.17 18.92
N ALA A 55 10.25 -6.35 19.25
CA ALA A 55 9.61 -7.22 18.26
C ALA A 55 8.40 -6.54 17.61
N GLN A 56 7.54 -5.90 18.42
CA GLN A 56 6.37 -5.20 17.93
C GLN A 56 6.76 -3.97 17.08
N ALA A 57 7.77 -3.20 17.50
CA ALA A 57 8.28 -2.07 16.74
C ALA A 57 8.88 -2.51 15.40
N ALA A 58 9.71 -3.56 15.40
CA ALA A 58 10.32 -4.11 14.19
C ALA A 58 9.25 -4.57 13.20
N TYR A 59 8.20 -5.25 13.68
CA TYR A 59 7.07 -5.65 12.86
C TYR A 59 6.39 -4.47 12.15
N TYR A 60 6.08 -3.39 12.88
CA TYR A 60 5.47 -2.20 12.27
C TYR A 60 6.39 -1.48 11.29
N VAL A 61 7.70 -1.43 11.56
CA VAL A 61 8.68 -0.84 10.65
C VAL A 61 8.73 -1.62 9.33
N VAL A 62 8.74 -2.96 9.40
CA VAL A 62 8.70 -3.81 8.20
C VAL A 62 7.40 -3.59 7.42
N LEU A 63 6.26 -3.52 8.11
CA LEU A 63 4.97 -3.25 7.49
C LEU A 63 4.95 -1.89 6.78
N ALA A 64 5.41 -0.83 7.45
CA ALA A 64 5.50 0.50 6.86
C ALA A 64 6.44 0.53 5.65
N ALA A 65 7.59 -0.14 5.73
CA ALA A 65 8.51 -0.23 4.59
C ALA A 65 7.86 -0.91 3.38
N ALA A 66 7.11 -2.00 3.60
CA ALA A 66 6.38 -2.67 2.53
C ALA A 66 5.33 -1.75 1.89
N MET A 67 4.60 -0.97 2.69
CA MET A 67 3.63 0.01 2.19
C MET A 67 4.30 1.13 1.38
N VAL A 68 5.43 1.67 1.86
CA VAL A 68 6.22 2.68 1.10
C VAL A 68 6.71 2.10 -0.22
N LEU A 69 7.18 0.86 -0.25
CA LEU A 69 7.61 0.21 -1.50
C LEU A 69 6.46 0.08 -2.50
N CYS A 70 5.24 -0.21 -2.02
CA CYS A 70 4.04 -0.25 -2.85
C CYS A 70 3.71 1.14 -3.41
N GLY A 71 3.66 2.17 -2.56
CA GLY A 71 3.41 3.56 -2.96
C GLY A 71 4.44 4.08 -3.95
N LEU A 72 5.73 3.86 -3.70
CA LEU A 72 6.81 4.19 -4.64
C LEU A 72 6.71 3.40 -5.95
N GLY A 73 6.21 2.16 -5.92
CA GLY A 73 5.91 1.38 -7.11
C GLY A 73 4.88 2.08 -8.01
N LEU A 74 3.80 2.59 -7.42
CA LEU A 74 2.76 3.34 -8.12
C LEU A 74 3.28 4.68 -8.66
N LEU A 75 4.01 5.43 -7.83
CA LEU A 75 4.58 6.73 -8.21
C LEU A 75 5.62 6.61 -9.34
N LYS A 76 6.38 5.52 -9.36
CA LYS A 76 7.34 5.21 -10.44
C LYS A 76 6.69 4.62 -11.69
N GLY A 77 5.36 4.53 -11.76
CA GLY A 77 4.66 3.99 -12.94
C GLY A 77 4.91 2.49 -13.17
N ARG A 78 5.17 1.71 -12.11
CA ARG A 78 5.35 0.26 -12.22
C ARG A 78 4.01 -0.45 -12.09
N ARG A 79 3.60 -1.18 -13.14
CA ARG A 79 2.32 -1.94 -13.16
C ARG A 79 2.12 -2.88 -11.97
N TRP A 80 3.20 -3.45 -11.43
CA TRP A 80 3.14 -4.39 -10.32
C TRP A 80 2.75 -3.74 -8.98
N GLY A 81 2.85 -2.41 -8.83
CA GLY A 81 2.50 -1.73 -7.58
C GLY A 81 1.00 -1.77 -7.24
N ARG A 82 0.12 -1.98 -8.23
CA ARG A 82 -1.34 -1.89 -8.05
C ARG A 82 -1.89 -3.01 -7.17
N THR A 83 -1.66 -4.27 -7.56
CA THR A 83 -2.19 -5.44 -6.86
C THR A 83 -1.81 -5.50 -5.38
N PRO A 84 -0.53 -5.36 -4.97
CA PRO A 84 -0.17 -5.38 -3.56
C PRO A 84 -0.77 -4.19 -2.80
N THR A 85 -0.90 -3.03 -3.44
CA THR A 85 -1.56 -1.87 -2.81
C THR A 85 -3.04 -2.15 -2.52
N ILE A 86 -3.77 -2.78 -3.44
CA ILE A 86 -5.18 -3.14 -3.20
C ILE A 86 -5.29 -4.10 -2.01
N VAL A 87 -4.38 -5.08 -1.91
CA VAL A 87 -4.35 -6.01 -0.77
C VAL A 87 -4.09 -5.26 0.54
N VAL A 88 -3.13 -4.34 0.55
CA VAL A 88 -2.88 -3.46 1.71
C VAL A 88 -4.15 -2.71 2.10
N GLN A 89 -4.89 -2.13 1.15
CA GLN A 89 -6.11 -1.39 1.45
C GLN A 89 -7.23 -2.27 2.04
N ILE A 90 -7.34 -3.52 1.60
CA ILE A 90 -8.30 -4.48 2.19
C ILE A 90 -7.91 -4.77 3.66
N VAL A 91 -6.62 -4.96 3.94
CA VAL A 91 -6.13 -5.17 5.31
C VAL A 91 -6.37 -3.93 6.17
N VAL A 92 -6.06 -2.74 5.66
CA VAL A 92 -6.28 -1.45 6.33
C VAL A 92 -7.77 -1.26 6.65
N ALA A 93 -8.68 -1.58 5.72
CA ALA A 93 -10.12 -1.55 5.97
C ALA A 93 -10.54 -2.53 7.08
N ALA A 94 -9.99 -3.75 7.10
CA ALA A 94 -10.25 -4.73 8.16
C ALA A 94 -9.77 -4.23 9.54
N VAL A 95 -8.61 -3.57 9.61
CA VAL A 95 -8.12 -2.92 10.83
C VAL A 95 -9.06 -1.79 11.26
N GLY A 96 -9.56 -0.98 10.32
CA GLY A 96 -10.53 0.07 10.60
C GLY A 96 -11.84 -0.48 11.18
N TYR A 97 -12.32 -1.62 10.66
CA TYR A 97 -13.48 -2.31 11.23
C TYR A 97 -13.23 -2.77 12.67
N TYR A 98 -12.06 -3.38 12.93
CA TYR A 98 -11.66 -3.81 14.26
C TYR A 98 -11.59 -2.62 15.26
N LEU A 99 -11.14 -1.47 14.78
CA LEU A 99 -11.07 -0.26 15.58
C LEU A 99 -12.46 0.34 15.86
N ALA A 100 -13.38 0.25 14.90
CA ALA A 100 -14.72 0.79 15.03
C ALA A 100 -15.60 -0.04 15.98
N VAL A 101 -15.61 -1.37 15.80
CA VAL A 101 -16.58 -2.25 16.47
C VAL A 101 -15.98 -2.82 17.77
N PRO A 102 -14.96 -3.72 17.74
CA PRO A 102 -14.33 -4.25 18.95
C PRO A 102 -13.73 -3.21 19.89
N SER A 103 -13.06 -2.18 19.36
CA SER A 103 -12.31 -1.23 20.19
C SER A 103 -13.15 -0.02 20.65
N GLY A 104 -14.42 0.05 20.25
CA GLY A 104 -15.34 1.15 20.59
C GLY A 104 -14.96 2.53 20.02
N ARG A 105 -13.91 2.61 19.18
CA ARG A 105 -13.40 3.86 18.60
C ARG A 105 -13.97 4.08 17.21
N VAL A 106 -15.30 4.18 17.15
CA VAL A 106 -16.09 4.26 15.92
C VAL A 106 -15.57 5.34 14.96
N GLY A 107 -15.33 6.56 15.45
CA GLY A 107 -14.87 7.68 14.61
C GLY A 107 -13.54 7.40 13.89
N TRP A 108 -12.54 6.89 14.63
CA TRP A 108 -11.24 6.55 14.05
C TRP A 108 -11.34 5.35 13.10
N GLY A 109 -12.12 4.33 13.45
CA GLY A 109 -12.29 3.17 12.59
C GLY A 109 -12.97 3.50 11.27
N ILE A 110 -14.03 4.32 11.29
CA ILE A 110 -14.71 4.80 10.08
C ILE A 110 -13.77 5.65 9.21
N ALA A 111 -13.00 6.57 9.81
CA ALA A 111 -12.04 7.38 9.06
C ALA A 111 -11.01 6.51 8.33
N LEU A 112 -10.52 5.45 9.00
CA LEU A 112 -9.54 4.53 8.46
C LEU A 112 -10.12 3.68 7.31
N ILE A 113 -11.35 3.19 7.46
CA ILE A 113 -12.09 2.51 6.37
C ILE A 113 -12.31 3.45 5.19
N ALA A 114 -12.70 4.71 5.44
CA ALA A 114 -12.97 5.68 4.40
C ALA A 114 -11.71 6.00 3.58
N VAL A 115 -10.56 6.20 4.24
CA VAL A 115 -9.27 6.37 3.59
C VAL A 115 -8.95 5.15 2.72
N ALA A 116 -9.11 3.94 3.26
CA ALA A 116 -8.83 2.72 2.50
C ALA A 116 -9.72 2.56 1.26
N ALA A 117 -11.01 2.86 1.40
CA ALA A 117 -11.98 2.82 0.31
C ALA A 117 -11.66 3.86 -0.77
N VAL A 118 -11.27 5.08 -0.39
CA VAL A 118 -10.86 6.13 -1.33
C VAL A 118 -9.58 5.73 -2.07
N THR A 119 -8.54 5.31 -1.34
CA THR A 119 -7.26 4.90 -1.92
C THR A 119 -7.42 3.70 -2.85
N GLY A 120 -8.16 2.68 -2.42
CA GLY A 120 -8.48 1.51 -3.25
C GLY A 120 -9.36 1.85 -4.45
N GLY A 121 -10.38 2.70 -4.25
CA GLY A 121 -11.29 3.16 -5.30
C GLY A 121 -10.56 3.91 -6.43
N LEU A 122 -9.60 4.77 -6.08
CA LEU A 122 -8.73 5.45 -7.06
C LEU A 122 -8.01 4.47 -7.98
N LEU A 123 -7.58 3.31 -7.46
CA LEU A 123 -6.91 2.26 -8.21
C LEU A 123 -7.85 1.42 -9.09
N VAL A 124 -9.17 1.54 -8.93
CA VAL A 124 -10.17 0.81 -9.73
C VAL A 124 -10.84 1.72 -10.79
N THR A 125 -10.50 3.01 -10.80
CA THR A 125 -11.03 3.99 -11.77
C THR A 125 -10.70 3.64 -13.23
N ARG A 126 -11.54 4.12 -14.17
CA ARG A 126 -11.33 3.94 -15.62
C ARG A 126 -9.91 4.34 -16.07
N PRO A 127 -9.35 5.50 -15.68
CA PRO A 127 -7.99 5.88 -16.08
C PRO A 127 -6.91 4.93 -15.54
N ALA A 128 -7.11 4.35 -14.36
CA ALA A 128 -6.19 3.37 -13.80
C ALA A 128 -6.23 2.04 -14.57
N ASN A 129 -7.41 1.61 -15.03
CA ASN A 129 -7.56 0.43 -15.87
C ASN A 129 -6.98 0.63 -17.28
N GLU A 130 -7.25 1.78 -17.91
CA GLU A 130 -6.65 2.16 -19.20
C GLU A 130 -5.14 2.31 -19.14
N TRP A 131 -4.58 2.71 -18.00
CA TRP A 131 -3.14 2.75 -17.81
C TRP A 131 -2.52 1.35 -17.86
N ILE A 132 -3.21 0.34 -17.32
CA ILE A 132 -2.72 -1.05 -17.31
C ILE A 132 -2.78 -1.71 -18.67
N SER A 133 -3.80 -1.41 -19.49
CA SER A 133 -3.90 -1.96 -20.84
C SER A 133 -2.80 -1.46 -21.79
N ARG A 134 -2.09 -0.38 -21.44
CA ARG A 134 -0.94 0.13 -22.21
C ARG A 134 0.34 -0.68 -21.99
N PHE A 135 0.41 -1.52 -20.96
CA PHE A 135 1.60 -2.35 -20.74
C PHE A 135 1.56 -3.58 -21.66
N PRO A 136 2.71 -3.99 -22.23
CA PRO A 136 2.80 -5.22 -23.00
C PRO A 136 2.31 -6.41 -22.18
N SER A 137 1.49 -7.28 -22.77
CA SER A 137 1.06 -8.52 -22.14
C SER A 137 2.28 -9.31 -21.67
N LEU A 138 2.23 -9.76 -20.40
CA LEU A 138 3.27 -10.64 -19.85
C LEU A 138 3.25 -12.02 -20.49
N PHE A 139 2.10 -12.39 -21.04
CA PHE A 139 1.79 -13.73 -21.52
C PHE A 139 1.71 -13.75 -23.05
N GLY A 140 2.80 -13.37 -23.73
CA GLY A 140 2.90 -13.41 -25.19
C GLY A 140 1.87 -12.53 -25.93
N PRO A 141 1.94 -12.45 -27.27
CA PRO A 141 0.91 -11.79 -28.08
C PRO A 141 -0.44 -12.46 -27.83
N GLU A 142 -1.49 -11.68 -27.60
CA GLU A 142 -2.84 -12.24 -27.61
C GLU A 142 -3.10 -12.84 -28.99
N PRO A 143 -3.66 -14.06 -29.08
CA PRO A 143 -4.21 -14.54 -30.34
C PRO A 143 -5.29 -13.54 -30.75
N ASP A 144 -5.11 -13.04 -31.96
CA ASP A 144 -5.98 -12.18 -32.74
C ASP A 144 -7.47 -12.41 -32.42
N ARG A 145 -8.11 -11.39 -31.86
CA ARG A 145 -9.57 -11.28 -31.72
C ARG A 145 -10.09 -10.18 -32.64
#